data_AF-A0A933BYK9-F1
#
_entry.id   AF-A0A933BYK9-F1
#
_cell.length_a   1.000
_cell.length_b   1.000
_cell.length_c   1.000
_cell.angle_alpha   90.00
_cell.angle_beta   90.00
_cell.angle_gamma   90.00
#
_symmetry.space_group_name_H-M   'P 1'
#
loop_
_entity.id
_entity.type
_entity.pdbx_description
1 polymer ?
#
loop_
_entity_poly.entity_id
_entity_poly.type
_entity_poly.pdbx_seq_one_letter_code
_entity_poly.pdbx_strand_id
1 'polypeptide(L)' 'MAVQPGLTAEFTRKVETQHTATYHGNPGVDVFSTPVLCEWVEEAACNAVHPHLEPGMVTVGTIVNLK' A
#
# COMPACT_ATOMS: atom_id res chain seq x y z
N MET A 1 1.52 -21.63 -6.31
CA MET A 1 2.88 -21.52 -6.94
C MET A 1 3.71 -20.61 -6.05
N ALA A 2 4.91 -21.02 -5.60
CA ALA A 2 5.66 -20.25 -4.61
C ALA A 2 6.01 -18.82 -5.07
N VAL A 3 5.96 -17.85 -4.16
CA VAL A 3 6.39 -16.45 -4.38
C VAL A 3 7.85 -16.41 -4.85
N GLN A 4 8.12 -15.72 -5.96
CA GLN A 4 9.45 -15.61 -6.56
C GLN A 4 9.92 -14.14 -6.64
N PRO A 5 11.24 -13.88 -6.71
CA PRO A 5 11.75 -12.53 -6.98
C PRO A 5 11.27 -11.99 -8.34
N GLY A 6 11.02 -10.68 -8.40
CA GLY A 6 10.63 -9.98 -9.63
C GLY A 6 9.12 -9.86 -9.86
N LEU A 7 8.28 -10.30 -8.92
CA LEU A 7 6.84 -10.06 -8.97
C LEU A 7 6.54 -8.56 -8.83
N THR A 8 5.55 -8.10 -9.59
CA THR A 8 5.11 -6.71 -9.63
C THR A 8 3.59 -6.63 -9.68
N ALA A 9 3.03 -5.62 -9.03
CA ALA A 9 1.66 -5.19 -9.24
C ALA A 9 1.62 -3.67 -9.26
N GLU A 10 0.74 -3.13 -10.07
CA GLU A 10 0.57 -1.69 -10.25
C GLU A 10 -0.90 -1.32 -10.17
N PHE A 11 -1.17 -0.13 -9.65
CA PHE A 11 -2.48 0.48 -9.73
C PHE A 11 -2.34 2.00 -9.82
N THR A 12 -3.37 2.64 -10.36
CA THR A 12 -3.46 4.09 -10.48
C THR A 12 -4.70 4.57 -9.75
N ARG A 13 -4.53 5.56 -8.88
CA ARG A 13 -5.61 6.20 -8.13
C ARG A 13 -5.46 7.71 -8.14
N LYS A 14 -6.59 8.41 -8.13
CA LYS A 14 -6.61 9.85 -7.94
C LYS A 14 -6.48 10.17 -6.44
N VAL A 15 -5.63 11.13 -6.11
CA VAL A 15 -5.58 11.69 -4.75
C VAL A 15 -6.83 12.54 -4.52
N GLU A 16 -7.54 12.28 -3.43
CA GLU A 16 -8.76 12.97 -3.02
C GLU A 16 -8.54 13.59 -1.64
N THR A 17 -9.47 14.44 -1.21
CA THR A 17 -9.37 15.17 0.06
C THR A 17 -9.14 14.26 1.27
N GLN A 18 -9.78 13.09 1.30
CA GLN A 18 -9.62 12.11 2.38
C GLN A 18 -8.20 11.51 2.45
N HIS A 19 -7.42 11.59 1.38
CA HIS A 19 -6.04 11.07 1.32
C HIS A 19 -5.00 12.10 1.81
N THR A 20 -5.44 13.31 2.17
CA THR A 20 -4.54 14.40 2.55
C THR A 20 -4.04 14.28 3.99
N ALA A 21 -2.92 14.91 4.29
CA ALA A 21 -2.37 14.95 5.65
C ALA A 21 -3.28 15.71 6.62
N THR A 22 -4.00 16.73 6.16
CA THR A 22 -5.09 17.38 6.92
C THR A 22 -6.12 16.39 7.44
N TYR A 23 -6.57 15.45 6.59
CA TYR A 23 -7.56 14.43 6.98
C TYR A 23 -7.00 13.41 8.00
N HIS A 24 -5.67 13.25 8.04
CA HIS A 24 -4.96 12.31 8.90
C HIS A 24 -4.36 12.94 10.17
N GLY A 25 -4.88 14.09 10.59
CA GLY A 25 -4.51 14.73 11.85
C GLY A 25 -3.33 15.71 11.76
N ASN A 26 -2.93 16.13 10.56
CA ASN A 26 -1.97 17.22 10.35
C ASN A 26 -2.68 18.47 9.77
N PRO A 27 -3.41 19.24 10.60
CA PRO A 27 -4.32 20.27 10.13
C PRO A 27 -3.61 21.37 9.33
N GLY A 28 -4.17 21.72 8.16
CA GLY A 28 -3.65 22.77 7.28
C GLY A 28 -2.59 22.29 6.28
N VAL A 29 -2.34 20.98 6.19
CA VAL A 29 -1.39 20.37 5.27
C VAL A 29 -2.13 19.58 4.19
N ASP A 30 -2.48 20.27 3.10
CA ASP A 30 -3.28 19.72 1.99
C ASP A 30 -2.43 19.04 0.93
N VAL A 31 -1.64 18.05 1.34
CA VAL A 31 -0.82 17.20 0.47
C VAL A 31 -1.11 15.73 0.74
N PHE A 32 -0.75 14.86 -0.20
CA PHE A 32 -0.89 13.41 -0.03
C PHE A 32 -0.14 12.92 1.21
N SER A 33 -0.83 12.18 2.08
CA SER A 33 -0.31 11.84 3.39
C SER A 33 0.62 10.62 3.34
N THR A 34 1.66 10.62 4.20
CA THR A 34 2.54 9.47 4.36
C THR A 34 1.80 8.21 4.82
N PRO A 35 0.82 8.27 5.74
CA PRO A 35 0.01 7.09 6.08
C PRO A 35 -0.68 6.44 4.86
N VAL A 36 -1.27 7.25 3.97
CA VAL A 36 -1.94 6.72 2.77
C VAL A 36 -0.92 6.21 1.75
N LEU A 37 0.26 6.83 1.65
CA LEU A 37 1.36 6.27 0.87
C LEU A 37 1.76 4.87 1.36
N CYS A 38 1.94 4.69 2.68
CA CYS A 38 2.25 3.37 3.26
C CYS A 38 1.15 2.35 2.90
N GLU A 39 -0.11 2.70 3.14
CA GLU A 39 -1.27 1.85 2.82
C GLU A 39 -1.26 1.41 1.35
N TRP A 40 -1.02 2.34 0.42
CA TRP A 40 -1.03 2.06 -1.02
C TRP A 40 0.17 1.20 -1.45
N VAL A 41 1.34 1.40 -0.86
CA VAL A 41 2.52 0.54 -1.09
C VAL A 41 2.28 -0.87 -0.55
N GLU A 42 1.69 -1.00 0.63
CA GLU A 42 1.33 -2.30 1.22
C GLU A 42 0.30 -3.03 0.35
N GLU A 43 -0.69 -2.33 -0.19
CA GLU A 43 -1.67 -2.90 -1.10
C GLU A 43 -1.02 -3.42 -2.39
N ALA A 44 -0.10 -2.64 -2.99
CA ALA A 44 0.63 -3.08 -4.18
C ALA A 44 1.45 -4.36 -3.89
N ALA A 45 2.11 -4.43 -2.73
CA ALA A 45 2.84 -5.61 -2.31
C ALA A 45 1.92 -6.83 -2.11
N CYS A 46 0.75 -6.64 -1.46
CA CYS A 46 -0.25 -7.68 -1.30
C CYS A 46 -0.77 -8.17 -2.66
N ASN A 47 -1.09 -7.26 -3.57
CA ASN A 47 -1.58 -7.57 -4.92
C ASN A 47 -0.55 -8.34 -5.76
N ALA A 48 0.74 -8.04 -5.61
CA ALA A 48 1.80 -8.77 -6.29
C ALA A 48 1.93 -10.23 -5.81
N VAL A 49 1.64 -10.48 -4.53
CA VAL A 49 1.78 -11.82 -3.92
C VAL A 49 0.49 -12.65 -3.99
N HIS A 50 -0.68 -12.01 -3.93
CA HIS A 50 -1.98 -12.68 -3.78
C HIS A 50 -2.25 -13.81 -4.79
N PRO A 51 -1.99 -13.67 -6.11
CA PRO A 51 -2.24 -14.74 -7.09
C PRO A 51 -1.40 -16.01 -6.87
N HIS A 52 -0.38 -15.94 -6.01
CA HIS A 52 0.56 -17.02 -5.73
C HIS A 52 0.28 -17.73 -4.41
N LEU A 53 -0.67 -17.23 -3.60
CA LEU A 53 -1.05 -17.83 -2.33
C LEU A 53 -1.96 -19.05 -2.53
N GLU A 54 -1.76 -20.06 -1.68
CA GLU A 54 -2.65 -21.22 -1.64
C GLU A 54 -3.98 -20.86 -0.94
N PRO A 55 -5.08 -21.58 -1.20
CA PRO A 55 -6.36 -21.33 -0.54
C PRO A 55 -6.24 -21.29 0.99
N GLY A 56 -6.75 -20.22 1.60
CA GLY A 56 -6.70 -20.00 3.04
C GLY A 56 -5.43 -19.30 3.56
N MET A 57 -4.47 -18.97 2.70
CA MET A 57 -3.30 -18.16 3.08
C MET A 57 -3.55 -16.65 2.94
N VAL A 58 -2.91 -15.89 3.81
CA VAL A 58 -2.86 -14.41 3.79
C VAL A 58 -1.45 -13.93 4.12
N THR A 59 -1.14 -12.69 3.77
CA THR A 59 0.12 -12.02 4.12
C THR A 59 -0.10 -10.94 5.17
N VAL A 60 0.95 -10.63 5.94
CA VAL A 60 0.95 -9.53 6.91
C VAL A 60 2.22 -8.71 6.72
N GLY A 61 2.08 -7.39 6.62
CA GLY A 61 3.22 -6.47 6.62
C GLY A 61 3.90 -6.43 7.98
N THR A 62 5.22 -6.61 8.02
CA THR A 62 6.00 -6.58 9.27
C THR A 62 6.95 -5.40 9.35
N ILE A 63 7.35 -4.85 8.20
CA ILE A 63 8.27 -3.72 8.07
C ILE A 63 7.87 -2.91 6.85
N VAL A 64 7.77 -1.60 7.04
CA VAL A 64 7.71 -0.60 5.96
C VAL A 64 8.82 0.42 6.19
N ASN A 65 9.61 0.70 5.16
CA ASN A 65 10.70 1.67 5.23
C ASN A 65 10.68 2.55 3.98
N LEU A 66 10.12 3.74 4.13
CA LEU A 66 10.01 4.75 3.08
C LEU A 66 10.98 5.89 3.39
N LYS A 67 11.58 6.48 2.34
CA LYS A 67 12.51 7.61 2.44
C LYS A 67 11.96 8.83 1.72
#